data_AF-A0A506PC31-F1
#
_entry.id   AF-A0A506PC31-F1
#
_cell.length_a   1.000
_cell.length_b   1.000
_cell.length_c   1.000
_cell.angle_alpha   90.00
_cell.angle_beta   90.00
_cell.angle_gamma   90.00
#
_symmetry.space_group_name_H-M   'P 1'
#
loop_
_entity.id
_entity.type
_entity.pdbx_description
1 polymer ?
#
loop_
_entity_poly.entity_id
_entity_poly.type
_entity_poly.pdbx_seq_one_letter_code
_entity_poly.pdbx_strand_id
1 'polypeptide(L)'
;MKRILFGIGIILIIGILVLRYNIPMTKNSIVGIYANTNYGNEPCCVESPHIADTLKLKSDGTFTSGYYGNGTYKISYGILTTEIDWTYEYEFGKAGHSTYFSNKIFEKPKIILNYDLNHYYEKVE
;
A
#
# COMPACT_ATOMS: atom_id res chain seq x y z
N MET A 1 25.15 -25.35 -26.51
CA MET A 1 24.65 -25.64 -25.15
C MET A 1 25.06 -24.58 -24.11
N LYS A 2 26.36 -24.31 -23.86
CA LYS A 2 26.79 -23.33 -22.85
C LYS A 2 26.21 -21.91 -23.02
N ARG A 3 26.15 -21.38 -24.27
CA ARG A 3 25.55 -20.06 -24.56
C ARG A 3 24.04 -20.00 -24.30
N ILE A 4 23.32 -21.11 -24.54
CA ILE A 4 21.87 -21.20 -24.29
C ILE A 4 21.62 -21.25 -22.78
N LEU A 5 22.38 -22.06 -22.04
CA LEU A 5 22.34 -22.10 -20.57
C LEU A 5 22.63 -20.73 -19.94
N PHE A 6 23.61 -19.99 -20.48
CA PHE A 6 23.92 -18.64 -20.02
C PHE A 6 22.76 -17.65 -20.28
N GLY A 7 22.13 -17.73 -21.46
CA GLY A 7 20.97 -16.92 -21.81
C GLY A 7 19.77 -17.18 -20.90
N ILE A 8 19.47 -18.46 -20.62
CA ILE A 8 18.39 -18.84 -19.69
C ILE A 8 18.68 -18.30 -18.28
N GLY A 9 19.93 -18.39 -17.81
CA GLY A 9 20.33 -17.84 -16.52
C GLY A 9 20.08 -16.34 -16.39
N ILE A 10 20.41 -15.55 -17.42
CA ILE A 10 20.15 -14.10 -17.44
C ILE A 10 18.65 -13.80 -17.39
N ILE A 11 17.85 -14.51 -18.18
CA ILE A 11 16.38 -14.33 -18.20
C ILE A 11 15.78 -14.63 -16.82
N LEU A 12 16.23 -15.70 -16.15
CA LEU A 12 15.77 -16.04 -14.81
C LEU A 12 16.13 -14.95 -13.78
N ILE A 13 17.35 -14.43 -13.84
CA ILE A 13 17.78 -13.34 -12.94
C ILE A 13 16.91 -12.09 -13.17
N ILE A 14 16.70 -11.69 -14.43
CA ILE A 14 15.84 -10.55 -14.76
C ILE A 14 14.41 -10.81 -14.25
N GLY A 15 13.88 -12.01 -14.47
CA GLY A 15 12.56 -12.39 -13.97
C GLY A 15 12.44 -12.26 -12.46
N ILE A 16 13.42 -12.75 -11.70
CA ILE A 16 13.46 -12.63 -10.23
C ILE A 16 13.50 -11.17 -9.80
N LEU A 17 14.29 -10.32 -10.48
CA LEU A 17 14.37 -8.90 -10.16
C LEU A 17 13.02 -8.21 -10.39
N VAL A 18 12.35 -8.48 -11.52
CA VAL A 18 11.04 -7.89 -11.84
C VAL A 18 9.99 -8.23 -10.78
N LEU A 19 10.01 -9.44 -10.22
CA LEU A 19 9.08 -9.85 -9.14
C LEU A 19 9.26 -9.06 -7.83
N ARG A 20 10.39 -8.35 -7.64
CA ARG A 20 10.67 -7.59 -6.42
C ARG A 20 10.22 -6.12 -6.51
N TYR A 21 9.97 -5.60 -7.71
CA TYR A 21 9.59 -4.21 -7.91
C TYR A 21 8.08 -4.00 -7.76
N ASN A 22 7.71 -2.83 -7.26
CA ASN A 22 6.33 -2.37 -7.26
C ASN A 22 5.95 -1.89 -8.66
N ILE A 23 4.79 -2.32 -9.13
CA ILE A 23 4.17 -1.85 -10.36
C ILE A 23 3.31 -0.63 -10.01
N PRO A 24 3.45 0.51 -10.72
CA PRO A 24 2.59 1.67 -10.51
C PRO A 24 1.11 1.31 -10.58
N MET A 25 0.34 1.82 -9.63
CA MET A 25 -1.11 1.58 -9.60
C MET A 25 -1.83 2.54 -10.55
N THR A 26 -3.05 2.19 -10.92
CA THR A 26 -3.96 3.07 -11.67
C THR A 26 -5.06 3.60 -10.74
N LYS A 27 -5.75 4.66 -11.16
CA LYS A 27 -6.87 5.22 -10.38
C LYS A 27 -7.91 4.16 -10.00
N ASN A 28 -8.25 3.27 -10.93
CA ASN A 28 -9.23 2.23 -10.71
C ASN A 28 -8.72 1.11 -9.80
N SER A 29 -7.42 0.80 -9.83
CA SER A 29 -6.86 -0.25 -8.97
C SER A 29 -6.67 0.21 -7.52
N ILE A 30 -6.62 1.52 -7.27
CA ILE A 30 -6.53 2.10 -5.91
C ILE A 30 -7.88 2.07 -5.18
N VAL A 31 -8.97 2.38 -5.87
CA VAL A 31 -10.31 2.37 -5.29
C VAL A 31 -10.66 0.96 -4.82
N GLY A 32 -11.21 0.85 -3.62
CA GLY A 32 -11.54 -0.45 -3.02
C GLY A 32 -11.53 -0.43 -1.50
N ILE A 33 -11.65 -1.63 -0.93
CA ILE A 33 -11.65 -1.86 0.51
C ILE A 33 -10.34 -2.53 0.90
N TYR A 34 -9.73 -2.03 1.97
CA TYR A 34 -8.48 -2.57 2.51
C TYR A 34 -8.65 -2.92 3.98
N ALA A 35 -8.18 -4.09 4.39
CA ALA A 35 -8.23 -4.57 5.76
C ALA A 35 -6.88 -4.39 6.45
N ASN A 36 -6.89 -3.85 7.66
CA ASN A 36 -5.67 -3.68 8.45
C ASN A 36 -5.08 -5.05 8.82
N THR A 37 -3.78 -5.23 8.61
CA THR A 37 -3.07 -6.50 8.78
C THR A 37 -1.83 -6.29 9.64
N ASN A 38 -1.58 -7.24 10.55
CA ASN A 38 -0.48 -7.19 11.52
C ASN A 38 -0.56 -6.02 12.51
N TYR A 39 -1.76 -5.49 12.76
CA TYR A 39 -2.04 -4.44 13.74
C TYR A 39 -1.79 -4.83 15.20
N GLY A 40 -1.60 -6.13 15.48
CA GLY A 40 -1.23 -6.64 16.80
C GLY A 40 0.28 -6.68 17.05
N ASN A 41 1.11 -6.28 16.08
CA ASN A 41 2.54 -6.12 16.28
C ASN A 41 2.80 -4.99 17.29
N GLU A 42 4.03 -4.91 17.81
CA GLU A 42 4.41 -3.86 18.76
C GLU A 42 3.97 -2.48 18.25
N PRO A 43 3.17 -1.73 19.03
CA PRO A 43 2.63 -0.46 18.58
C PRO A 43 3.74 0.49 18.13
N CYS A 44 3.78 0.74 16.82
CA CYS A 44 4.63 1.75 16.22
C CYS A 44 3.79 2.87 15.65
N CYS A 45 4.30 4.10 15.69
CA CYS A 45 3.71 5.27 15.02
C CYS A 45 2.26 5.54 15.46
N VAL A 46 2.04 6.69 16.10
CA VAL A 46 0.70 7.09 16.60
C VAL A 46 -0.36 7.09 15.49
N GLU A 47 0.07 7.31 14.25
CA GLU A 47 -0.85 7.47 13.12
C GLU A 47 -1.33 6.15 12.53
N SER A 48 -0.81 5.00 12.95
CA SER A 48 -1.23 3.68 12.46
C SER A 48 -2.22 3.02 13.42
N PRO A 49 -3.30 2.39 12.93
CA PRO A 49 -4.25 1.70 13.79
C PRO A 49 -3.65 0.41 14.35
N HIS A 50 -3.57 0.31 15.68
CA HIS A 50 -3.15 -0.93 16.39
C HIS A 50 -4.35 -1.81 16.77
N ILE A 51 -5.39 -1.75 15.95
CA ILE A 51 -6.64 -2.50 16.07
C ILE A 51 -7.09 -2.95 14.68
N ALA A 52 -7.99 -3.94 14.65
CA ALA A 52 -8.69 -4.30 13.42
C ALA A 52 -9.43 -3.08 12.86
N ASP A 53 -9.16 -2.73 11.61
CA ASP A 53 -9.81 -1.63 10.91
C ASP A 53 -9.97 -1.96 9.43
N THR A 54 -10.87 -1.22 8.77
CA THR A 54 -11.08 -1.29 7.33
C THR A 54 -11.04 0.11 6.73
N LEU A 55 -10.14 0.32 5.79
CA LEU A 55 -10.03 1.56 5.02
C LEU A 55 -10.71 1.39 3.66
N LYS A 56 -11.74 2.19 3.39
CA LYS A 56 -12.44 2.21 2.10
C LYS A 56 -12.09 3.48 1.33
N LEU A 57 -11.36 3.32 0.22
CA LEU A 57 -11.03 4.41 -0.71
C LEU A 57 -12.08 4.50 -1.82
N LYS A 58 -12.67 5.67 -2.02
CA LYS A 58 -13.72 5.92 -3.02
C LYS A 58 -13.19 6.69 -4.22
N SER A 59 -13.82 6.50 -5.38
CA SER A 59 -13.39 7.09 -6.66
C SER A 59 -13.43 8.62 -6.72
N ASP A 60 -14.15 9.25 -5.79
CA ASP A 60 -14.27 10.71 -5.64
C ASP A 60 -13.12 11.33 -4.83
N GLY A 61 -12.16 10.53 -4.35
CA GLY A 61 -11.04 11.01 -3.53
C GLY A 61 -11.36 11.11 -2.05
N THR A 62 -12.48 10.56 -1.59
CA THR A 62 -12.83 10.45 -0.17
C THR A 62 -12.53 9.04 0.36
N PHE A 63 -12.36 8.92 1.68
CA PHE A 63 -12.22 7.62 2.33
C PHE A 63 -13.05 7.54 3.61
N THR A 64 -13.30 6.30 4.05
CA THR A 64 -13.91 6.01 5.36
C THR A 64 -13.12 4.89 6.06
N SER A 65 -12.91 5.03 7.36
CA SER A 65 -12.27 4.04 8.23
C SER A 65 -12.88 4.11 9.62
N GLY A 66 -12.87 3.00 10.36
CA GLY A 66 -13.32 2.97 11.76
C GLY A 66 -12.36 3.72 12.68
N TYR A 67 -11.05 3.67 12.39
CA TYR A 67 -10.01 4.36 13.16
C TYR A 67 -9.90 5.85 12.81
N TYR A 68 -9.77 6.18 11.52
CA TYR A 68 -9.57 7.56 11.06
C TYR A 68 -10.87 8.34 10.84
N GLY A 69 -12.02 7.68 10.87
CA GLY A 69 -13.30 8.28 10.52
C GLY A 69 -13.41 8.57 9.02
N ASN A 70 -13.82 9.78 8.65
CA ASN A 70 -14.01 10.18 7.26
C ASN A 70 -12.95 11.20 6.86
N GLY A 71 -12.45 11.11 5.63
CA GLY A 71 -11.47 12.07 5.14
C GLY A 71 -11.34 12.09 3.63
N THR A 72 -10.28 12.74 3.18
CA THR A 72 -9.91 12.87 1.75
C THR A 72 -8.51 12.35 1.52
N TYR A 73 -8.25 11.87 0.32
CA TYR A 73 -6.93 11.39 -0.06
C TYR A 73 -6.51 11.89 -1.44
N LYS A 74 -5.21 11.98 -1.65
CA LYS A 74 -4.56 12.31 -2.91
C LYS A 74 -3.56 11.24 -3.26
N ILE A 75 -3.39 10.99 -4.56
CA ILE A 75 -2.47 10.00 -5.09
C ILE A 75 -1.41 10.67 -5.94
N SER A 76 -0.16 10.32 -5.69
CA SER A 76 0.98 10.69 -6.52
C SER A 76 1.51 9.44 -7.24
N TYR A 77 1.41 9.42 -8.57
CA TYR A 77 1.85 8.30 -9.40
C TYR A 77 3.30 8.51 -9.84
N GLY A 78 4.23 7.89 -9.14
CA GLY A 78 5.64 7.82 -9.52
C GLY A 78 5.95 6.68 -10.50
N ILE A 79 7.21 6.59 -10.94
CA ILE A 79 7.66 5.57 -11.91
C ILE A 79 7.70 4.17 -11.29
N LEU A 80 8.07 4.06 -10.01
CA LEU A 80 8.22 2.78 -9.29
C LEU A 80 7.40 2.71 -8.00
N THR A 81 6.79 3.83 -7.60
CA THR A 81 6.02 3.94 -6.36
C THR A 81 4.74 4.71 -6.64
N THR A 82 3.66 4.31 -5.98
CA THR A 82 2.43 5.10 -5.92
C THR A 82 2.27 5.53 -4.47
N GLU A 83 2.18 6.82 -4.23
CA GLU A 83 2.07 7.41 -2.90
C GLU A 83 0.63 7.84 -2.63
N ILE A 84 0.24 7.79 -1.36
CA ILE A 84 -1.05 8.24 -0.86
C ILE A 84 -0.83 9.18 0.30
N ASP A 85 -1.42 10.36 0.16
CA ASP A 85 -1.54 11.34 1.24
C ASP A 85 -3.01 11.41 1.61
N TRP A 86 -3.36 11.07 2.85
CA TRP A 86 -4.72 11.23 3.33
C TRP A 86 -4.80 12.20 4.50
N THR A 87 -5.96 12.83 4.63
CA THR A 87 -6.20 13.87 5.62
C THR A 87 -7.61 13.74 6.18
N TYR A 88 -7.74 13.87 7.50
CA TYR A 88 -8.96 13.67 8.25
C TYR A 88 -9.02 14.64 9.44
N GLU A 89 -10.23 14.86 9.94
CA GLU A 89 -10.45 15.66 11.16
C GLU A 89 -10.45 14.73 12.38
N TYR A 90 -9.89 15.20 13.48
CA TYR A 90 -9.85 14.52 14.78
C TYR A 90 -9.99 15.54 15.92
N GLU A 91 -9.97 15.09 17.17
CA GLU A 91 -10.31 15.92 18.34
C GLU A 91 -9.46 17.19 18.51
N PHE A 92 -8.21 17.20 18.02
CA PHE A 92 -7.32 18.36 18.07
C PHE A 92 -7.16 19.11 16.74
N GLY A 93 -8.08 18.90 15.80
CA GLY A 93 -8.12 19.59 14.51
C GLY A 93 -7.89 18.64 13.34
N LYS A 94 -6.93 18.95 12.46
CA LYS A 94 -6.70 18.20 11.23
C LYS A 94 -5.42 17.40 11.31
N ALA A 95 -5.50 16.11 10.99
CA ALA A 95 -4.36 15.19 10.92
C ALA A 95 -4.21 14.64 9.50
N GLY A 96 -3.01 14.16 9.18
CA GLY A 96 -2.74 13.53 7.90
C GLY A 96 -1.64 12.50 8.02
N HIS A 97 -1.61 11.59 7.05
CA HIS A 97 -0.59 10.56 6.95
C HIS A 97 -0.23 10.36 5.49
N SER A 98 1.06 10.23 5.25
CA SER A 98 1.66 10.07 3.93
C SER A 98 2.39 8.74 3.89
N THR A 99 2.03 7.91 2.93
CA THR A 99 2.66 6.60 2.74
C THR A 99 2.54 6.14 1.28
N TYR A 100 2.83 4.87 1.00
CA TYR A 100 2.89 4.33 -0.34
C TYR A 100 2.20 2.96 -0.47
N PHE A 101 1.85 2.64 -1.70
CA PHE A 101 1.36 1.34 -2.08
C PHE A 101 2.50 0.39 -2.39
N SER A 102 2.39 -0.84 -1.91
CA SER A 102 3.11 -1.98 -2.49
C SER A 102 2.18 -2.76 -3.42
N ASN A 103 2.62 -2.95 -4.66
CA ASN A 103 1.87 -3.63 -5.70
C ASN A 103 2.83 -4.52 -6.50
N LYS A 104 3.19 -5.66 -5.90
CA LYS A 104 4.10 -6.64 -6.49
C LYS A 104 3.33 -7.70 -7.25
N ILE A 105 3.99 -8.32 -8.22
CA ILE A 105 3.41 -9.42 -9.00
C ILE A 105 3.09 -10.58 -8.05
N PHE A 106 1.89 -11.14 -8.14
CA PHE A 106 1.35 -12.22 -7.30
C PHE A 106 1.05 -11.84 -5.83
N GLU A 107 1.18 -10.57 -5.46
CA GLU A 107 0.70 -10.07 -4.17
C GLU A 107 -0.58 -9.25 -4.37
N LYS A 108 -1.44 -9.21 -3.35
CA LYS A 108 -2.51 -8.23 -3.32
C LYS A 108 -1.92 -6.83 -3.09
N PRO A 109 -2.51 -5.77 -3.66
CA PRO A 109 -2.09 -4.41 -3.35
C PRO A 109 -2.18 -4.12 -1.86
N LYS A 110 -1.16 -3.45 -1.32
CA LYS A 110 -1.07 -3.07 0.09
C LYS A 110 -0.82 -1.58 0.20
N ILE A 111 -1.36 -0.93 1.22
CA ILE A 111 -0.92 0.40 1.66
C ILE A 111 -0.04 0.16 2.89
N ILE A 112 1.25 0.48 2.76
CA ILE A 112 2.22 0.19 3.82
C ILE A 112 2.01 1.21 4.94
N LEU A 113 1.88 0.78 6.19
CA LEU A 113 1.81 1.68 7.35
C LEU A 113 3.15 1.74 8.06
N ASN A 114 3.82 0.59 8.16
CA ASN A 114 5.19 0.47 8.61
C ASN A 114 5.87 -0.71 7.89
N TYR A 115 6.98 -0.43 7.20
CA TYR A 115 7.71 -1.44 6.43
C TYR A 115 8.41 -2.46 7.34
N ASP A 116 9.12 -1.99 8.37
CA ASP A 116 9.95 -2.82 9.24
C ASP A 116 9.10 -3.79 10.07
N LEU A 117 7.91 -3.35 10.46
CA LEU A 117 6.98 -4.15 11.25
C LEU A 117 5.96 -4.91 10.39
N ASN A 118 6.09 -4.85 9.06
CA ASN A 118 5.18 -5.49 8.12
C ASN A 118 3.70 -5.16 8.44
N HIS A 119 3.43 -3.91 8.83
CA HIS A 119 2.09 -3.41 9.17
C HIS A 119 1.54 -2.67 7.95
N TYR A 120 0.37 -3.11 7.48
CA TYR A 120 -0.21 -2.58 6.24
C TYR A 120 -1.71 -2.82 6.18
N TYR A 121 -2.36 -2.05 5.32
CA TYR A 121 -3.70 -2.34 4.82
C TYR A 121 -3.60 -3.18 3.55
N GLU A 122 -4.22 -4.37 3.50
CA GLU A 122 -4.27 -5.22 2.30
C GLU A 122 -5.60 -5.08 1.59
N LYS A 123 -5.58 -4.97 0.25
CA LYS A 123 -6.81 -4.87 -0.54
C LYS A 123 -7.61 -6.17 -0.45
N VAL A 124 -8.90 -6.07 -0.11
CA VAL A 124 -9.82 -7.20 0.00
C VAL A 124 -10.98 -7.14 -1.01
N GLU A 125 -11.33 -5.95 -1.49
CA GLU A 125 -12.34 -5.72 -2.54
C GLU A 125 -11.88 -4.62 -3.52
#